data_AF-A0A6V7JXI2-F1
#
_entry.id   AF-A0A6V7JXI2-F1
#
_cell.length_a   1.000
_cell.length_b   1.000
_cell.length_c   1.000
_cell.angle_alpha   90.00
_cell.angle_beta   90.00
_cell.angle_gamma   90.00
#
_symmetry.space_group_name_H-M   'P 1'
#
loop_
_entity.id
_entity.type
_entity.pdbx_description
1 polymer ?
#
loop_
_entity_poly.entity_id
_entity_poly.type
_entity_poly.pdbx_seq_one_letter_code
_entity_poly.pdbx_strand_id
1 'polypeptide(L)'
;GVGEKKDHMYLQLHHLPAETIRTRLPGISHLAWVFAGVDCEKEPIPIIPTVHYNMGGIPTNWRGQVLTRKNEEDCPVDGLWAAGEAACSSVHGANRLGANSLLEIVVFGRATAEHIGEMIQPGMKHADIPN
;
A
#
# COMPACT_ATOMS: atom_id res chain seq x y z
N GLY A 1 9.63 14.33 23.04
CA GLY A 1 8.68 14.98 22.11
C GLY A 1 8.25 16.32 22.64
N VAL A 2 7.19 16.87 22.06
CA VAL A 2 6.58 18.17 22.35
C VAL A 2 5.22 18.00 23.06
N GLY A 3 4.57 19.12 23.42
CA GLY A 3 3.32 19.13 24.19
C GLY A 3 3.51 18.84 25.69
N GLU A 4 2.42 18.91 26.45
CA GLU A 4 2.42 18.75 27.91
C GLU A 4 3.02 17.40 28.36
N LYS A 5 2.69 16.32 27.64
CA LYS A 5 3.17 14.96 27.90
C LYS A 5 4.51 14.62 27.22
N LYS A 6 5.04 15.51 26.38
CA LYS A 6 6.29 15.31 25.63
C LYS A 6 6.30 14.04 24.75
N ASP A 7 5.14 13.61 24.23
CA ASP A 7 4.90 12.30 23.62
C ASP A 7 4.78 12.29 22.09
N HIS A 8 4.81 13.45 21.42
CA HIS A 8 4.70 13.56 19.96
C HIS A 8 5.73 14.54 19.37
N MET A 9 5.63 14.83 18.07
CA MET A 9 6.50 15.77 17.35
C MET A 9 5.68 16.78 16.54
N TYR A 10 6.31 17.83 16.03
CA TYR A 10 5.65 18.82 15.18
C TYR A 10 6.03 18.65 13.71
N LEU A 11 5.02 18.64 12.83
CA LEU A 11 5.16 18.80 11.39
C LEU A 11 4.88 20.27 11.04
N GLN A 12 5.94 21.02 10.73
CA GLN A 12 5.85 22.44 10.43
C GLN A 12 5.57 22.67 8.94
N LEU A 13 4.46 23.34 8.62
CA LEU A 13 4.11 23.72 7.24
C LEU A 13 4.01 25.25 7.03
N HIS A 14 3.84 26.04 8.09
CA HIS A 14 3.60 27.49 8.03
C HIS A 14 4.77 28.33 7.47
N HIS A 15 5.92 27.73 7.18
CA HIS A 15 7.01 28.38 6.45
C HIS A 15 6.80 28.36 4.92
N LEU A 16 5.88 27.52 4.43
CA LEU A 16 5.48 27.46 3.04
C LEU A 16 4.49 28.59 2.72
N PRO A 17 4.44 29.08 1.47
CA PRO A 17 3.42 30.04 1.06
C PRO A 17 2.01 29.48 1.28
N ALA A 18 1.09 30.29 1.82
CA ALA A 18 -0.30 29.90 2.07
C ALA A 18 -0.99 29.33 0.80
N GLU A 19 -0.70 29.90 -0.37
CA GLU A 19 -1.20 29.39 -1.65
C GLU A 19 -0.75 27.95 -1.92
N THR A 20 0.49 27.58 -1.57
CA THR A 20 1.00 26.21 -1.73
C THR A 20 0.25 25.24 -0.82
N ILE A 21 -0.02 25.64 0.43
CA ILE A 21 -0.79 24.83 1.38
C ILE A 21 -2.21 24.59 0.86
N ARG A 22 -2.89 25.65 0.40
CA ARG A 22 -4.26 25.59 -0.12
C ARG A 22 -4.39 24.79 -1.42
N THR A 23 -3.38 24.83 -2.28
CA THR A 23 -3.44 24.18 -3.62
C THR A 23 -2.91 22.76 -3.61
N ARG A 24 -1.81 22.47 -2.90
CA ARG A 24 -1.13 21.16 -2.91
C ARG A 24 -1.51 20.29 -1.73
N LEU A 25 -1.88 20.87 -0.58
CA LEU A 25 -2.16 20.16 0.66
C LEU A 25 -3.58 20.43 1.22
N PRO A 26 -4.63 20.61 0.41
CA PRO A 26 -5.95 21.01 0.91
C PRO A 26 -6.55 19.98 1.87
N GLY A 27 -6.40 18.68 1.56
CA GLY A 27 -6.94 17.60 2.40
C GLY A 27 -6.30 17.55 3.78
N ILE A 28 -4.97 17.59 3.87
CA ILE A 28 -4.25 17.56 5.15
C ILE A 28 -4.58 18.82 5.97
N SER A 29 -4.66 19.99 5.32
CA SER A 29 -5.02 21.25 6.00
C SER A 29 -6.41 21.19 6.64
N HIS A 30 -7.39 20.62 5.92
CA HIS A 30 -8.72 20.41 6.47
C HIS A 30 -8.71 19.41 7.63
N LEU A 31 -7.98 18.30 7.52
CA LEU A 31 -7.89 17.29 8.58
C LEU A 31 -7.20 17.84 9.84
N ALA A 32 -6.14 18.63 9.70
CA ALA A 32 -5.44 19.26 10.82
C ALA A 32 -6.37 20.22 11.59
N TRP A 33 -7.18 21.00 10.88
CA TRP A 33 -8.19 21.86 11.50
C TRP A 33 -9.25 21.04 12.24
N VAL A 34 -9.84 20.04 11.57
CA VAL A 34 -10.95 19.25 12.12
C VAL A 34 -10.54 18.40 13.32
N PHE A 35 -9.39 17.73 13.25
CA PHE A 35 -8.99 16.73 14.24
C PHE A 35 -8.01 17.24 15.30
N ALA A 36 -7.28 18.33 15.02
CA ALA A 36 -6.30 18.89 15.95
C ALA A 36 -6.54 20.37 16.27
N GLY A 37 -7.51 21.03 15.64
CA GLY A 37 -7.75 22.47 15.84
C GLY A 37 -6.64 23.36 15.29
N VAL A 38 -5.78 22.83 14.41
CA VAL A 38 -4.57 23.51 13.93
C VAL A 38 -4.82 24.18 12.59
N ASP A 39 -4.51 25.48 12.51
CA ASP A 39 -4.35 26.20 11.25
C ASP A 39 -2.90 26.02 10.75
N CYS A 40 -2.72 25.19 9.72
CA CYS A 40 -1.41 24.85 9.15
C CYS A 40 -0.63 26.06 8.59
N GLU A 41 -1.29 27.18 8.32
CA GLU A 41 -0.66 28.42 7.87
C GLU A 41 -0.02 29.20 9.03
N LYS A 42 -0.34 28.86 10.28
CA LYS A 42 0.10 29.60 11.47
C LYS A 42 0.84 28.74 12.48
N GLU A 43 0.43 27.49 12.65
CA GLU A 43 0.91 26.61 13.72
C GLU A 43 1.31 25.22 13.15
N PRO A 44 2.26 24.52 13.78
CA PRO A 44 2.66 23.19 13.33
C PRO A 44 1.64 22.10 13.73
N ILE A 45 1.53 21.05 12.93
CA ILE A 45 0.63 19.92 13.19
C ILE A 45 1.29 18.93 14.17
N PRO A 46 0.63 18.51 15.27
CA PRO A 46 1.14 17.44 16.12
C PRO A 46 1.06 16.08 15.40
N ILE A 47 2.16 15.35 15.32
CA ILE A 47 2.27 14.06 14.64
C ILE A 47 3.00 13.02 15.51
N ILE A 48 2.67 11.74 15.29
CA ILE A 48 3.32 10.60 15.92
C ILE A 48 3.39 9.42 14.94
N PRO A 49 4.46 8.60 14.94
CA PRO A 49 4.52 7.40 14.12
C PRO A 49 3.32 6.50 14.38
N THR A 50 2.63 6.10 13.31
CA THR A 50 1.42 5.30 13.35
C THR A 50 1.56 4.15 12.36
N VAL A 51 1.12 2.95 12.73
CA VAL A 51 1.08 1.79 11.82
C VAL A 51 0.27 2.17 10.58
N HIS A 52 0.81 1.92 9.40
CA HIS A 52 0.25 2.45 8.15
C HIS A 52 0.08 1.43 7.03
N TYR A 53 1.04 0.53 6.82
CA TYR A 53 1.06 -0.37 5.65
C TYR A 53 1.75 -1.69 5.99
N ASN A 54 1.27 -2.79 5.40
CA ASN A 54 1.90 -4.10 5.51
C ASN A 54 2.74 -4.41 4.28
N MET A 55 4.06 -4.60 4.47
CA MET A 55 4.95 -5.01 3.38
C MET A 55 4.91 -6.52 3.13
N GLY A 56 4.57 -7.32 4.15
CA GLY A 56 4.36 -8.75 4.03
C GLY A 56 2.98 -9.06 3.45
N GLY A 57 2.77 -10.33 3.09
CA GLY A 57 1.52 -10.77 2.48
C GLY A 57 1.67 -12.17 1.89
N ILE A 58 0.73 -12.53 1.02
CA ILE A 58 0.72 -13.79 0.31
C ILE A 58 1.87 -13.77 -0.71
N PRO A 59 2.87 -14.68 -0.64
CA PRO A 59 4.00 -14.65 -1.56
C PRO A 59 3.53 -14.89 -3.00
N THR A 60 3.96 -14.05 -3.93
CA THR A 60 3.63 -14.19 -5.35
C THR A 60 4.87 -14.08 -6.22
N ASN A 61 4.82 -14.66 -7.41
CA ASN A 61 5.75 -14.28 -8.47
C ASN A 61 5.39 -12.91 -9.06
N TRP A 62 6.21 -12.42 -10.01
CA TRP A 62 5.99 -11.13 -10.66
C TRP A 62 4.72 -11.06 -11.53
N ARG A 63 4.07 -12.21 -11.81
CA ARG A 63 2.80 -12.33 -12.54
C ARG A 63 1.59 -12.45 -11.61
N GLY A 64 1.78 -12.34 -10.30
CA GLY A 64 0.71 -12.39 -9.30
C GLY A 64 0.23 -13.80 -8.91
N GLN A 65 0.82 -14.86 -9.45
CA GLN A 65 0.50 -16.23 -9.00
C GLN A 65 1.02 -16.45 -7.59
N VAL A 66 0.19 -17.02 -6.74
CA VAL A 66 0.59 -17.38 -5.38
C VAL A 66 1.64 -18.48 -5.42
N LEU A 67 2.65 -18.35 -4.57
CA LEU A 67 3.73 -19.31 -4.42
C LEU A 67 3.56 -20.11 -3.13
N THR A 68 3.93 -21.38 -3.20
CA THR A 68 4.22 -22.23 -2.04
C THR A 68 5.64 -22.77 -2.17
N ARG A 69 6.17 -23.39 -1.12
CA ARG A 69 7.52 -23.97 -1.14
C ARG A 69 7.44 -25.49 -1.09
N LYS A 70 8.02 -26.16 -2.09
CA LYS A 70 8.16 -27.63 -2.13
C LYS A 70 9.62 -27.96 -2.43
N ASN A 71 10.23 -28.84 -1.64
CA ASN A 71 11.64 -29.24 -1.79
C ASN A 71 12.60 -28.02 -1.92
N GLU A 72 12.39 -27.01 -1.09
CA GLU A 72 13.16 -25.76 -1.09
C GLU A 72 13.02 -24.87 -2.34
N GLU A 73 12.16 -25.22 -3.28
CA GLU A 73 11.89 -24.45 -4.51
C GLU A 73 10.51 -23.77 -4.48
N ASP A 74 10.42 -22.60 -5.11
CA ASP A 74 9.17 -21.88 -5.27
C ASP A 74 8.28 -22.55 -6.33
N CYS A 75 7.07 -22.91 -5.93
CA CYS A 75 6.09 -23.60 -6.77
C CYS A 75 4.80 -22.77 -6.83
N PRO A 76 4.27 -22.44 -8.02
CA PRO A 76 2.96 -21.82 -8.14
C PRO A 76 1.84 -22.68 -7.53
N VAL A 77 0.85 -22.03 -6.94
CA VAL A 77 -0.40 -22.65 -6.50
C VAL A 77 -1.42 -22.49 -7.63
N ASP A 78 -1.81 -23.62 -8.23
CA ASP A 78 -2.75 -23.62 -9.35
C ASP A 78 -4.10 -23.00 -8.94
N GLY A 79 -4.58 -22.08 -9.77
CA GLY A 79 -5.87 -21.43 -9.56
C GLY A 79 -5.88 -20.33 -8.49
N LEU A 80 -4.71 -19.89 -7.98
CA LEU A 80 -4.64 -18.87 -6.93
C LEU A 80 -3.69 -17.72 -7.29
N TRP A 81 -4.20 -16.48 -7.16
CA TRP A 81 -3.46 -15.24 -7.39
C TRP A 81 -3.70 -14.25 -6.25
N ALA A 82 -2.76 -13.33 -6.06
CA ALA A 82 -2.90 -12.19 -5.16
C ALA A 82 -2.26 -10.93 -5.77
N ALA A 83 -2.83 -9.76 -5.47
CA ALA A 83 -2.30 -8.46 -5.90
C ALA A 83 -2.59 -7.37 -4.85
N GLY A 84 -1.87 -6.25 -4.93
CA GLY A 84 -1.98 -5.13 -3.99
C GLY A 84 -1.38 -5.43 -2.62
N GLU A 85 -1.80 -4.70 -1.58
CA GLU A 85 -1.24 -4.80 -0.22
C GLU A 85 -1.39 -6.20 0.43
N ALA A 86 -2.34 -7.02 -0.03
CA ALA A 86 -2.47 -8.40 0.44
C ALA A 86 -1.37 -9.33 -0.10
N ALA A 87 -0.71 -8.95 -1.20
CA ALA A 87 0.31 -9.73 -1.87
C ALA A 87 1.71 -9.35 -1.39
N CYS A 88 2.64 -10.28 -1.54
CA CYS A 88 4.06 -10.10 -1.37
C CYS A 88 4.77 -10.57 -2.64
N SER A 89 4.63 -9.78 -3.71
CA SER A 89 5.59 -9.81 -4.83
C SER A 89 6.98 -9.31 -4.38
N SER A 90 7.02 -8.68 -3.19
CA SER A 90 8.18 -8.17 -2.49
C SER A 90 8.90 -7.00 -3.18
N VAL A 91 8.21 -6.24 -4.04
CA VAL A 91 8.76 -4.98 -4.60
C VAL A 91 9.07 -3.92 -3.53
N HIS A 92 8.52 -4.09 -2.32
CA HIS A 92 8.75 -3.20 -1.18
C HIS A 92 9.79 -3.73 -0.19
N GLY A 93 10.17 -5.01 -0.27
CA GLY A 93 11.07 -5.66 0.69
C GLY A 93 10.70 -5.35 2.14
N ALA A 94 11.68 -4.86 2.91
CA ALA A 94 11.50 -4.51 4.32
C ALA A 94 10.92 -3.10 4.56
N ASN A 95 10.90 -2.23 3.55
CA ASN A 95 10.46 -0.85 3.71
C ASN A 95 9.96 -0.27 2.37
N ARG A 96 8.65 -0.03 2.30
CA ARG A 96 8.01 0.58 1.13
C ARG A 96 8.39 2.06 1.00
N LEU A 97 8.70 2.49 -0.23
CA LEU A 97 8.80 3.92 -0.56
C LEU A 97 7.40 4.55 -0.74
N GLY A 98 7.26 5.81 -0.33
CA GLY A 98 6.01 6.58 -0.48
C GLY A 98 5.50 6.58 -1.93
N ALA A 99 4.18 6.67 -2.10
CA ALA A 99 3.47 6.61 -3.39
C ALA A 99 3.55 5.29 -4.20
N ASN A 100 4.41 4.32 -3.84
CA ASN A 100 4.54 3.08 -4.62
C ASN A 100 3.41 2.06 -4.45
N SER A 101 2.55 2.17 -3.42
CA SER A 101 1.45 1.20 -3.24
C SER A 101 0.35 1.34 -4.31
N LEU A 102 -0.01 2.58 -4.70
CA LEU A 102 -0.97 2.77 -5.79
C LEU A 102 -0.42 2.25 -7.13
N LEU A 103 0.89 2.44 -7.36
CA LEU A 103 1.58 1.88 -8.53
C LEU A 103 1.53 0.34 -8.51
N GLU A 104 1.81 -0.28 -7.37
CA GLU A 104 1.72 -1.73 -7.19
C GLU A 104 0.31 -2.24 -7.53
N ILE A 105 -0.74 -1.62 -6.98
CA ILE A 105 -2.12 -2.06 -7.20
C ILE A 105 -2.46 -2.08 -8.69
N VAL A 106 -2.17 -1.01 -9.43
CA VAL A 106 -2.53 -0.94 -10.85
C VAL A 106 -1.66 -1.83 -11.73
N VAL A 107 -0.37 -1.96 -11.42
CA VAL A 107 0.56 -2.77 -12.21
C VAL A 107 0.31 -4.26 -11.99
N PHE A 108 0.30 -4.72 -10.73
CA PHE A 108 0.12 -6.15 -10.43
C PHE A 108 -1.32 -6.61 -10.63
N GLY A 109 -2.31 -5.74 -10.40
CA GLY A 109 -3.70 -6.05 -10.75
C GLY A 109 -3.85 -6.33 -12.25
N ARG A 110 -3.21 -5.51 -13.10
CA ARG A 110 -3.20 -5.73 -14.55
C ARG A 110 -2.38 -6.96 -14.96
N ALA A 111 -1.16 -7.11 -14.46
CA ALA A 111 -0.28 -8.25 -14.79
C ALA A 111 -0.94 -9.59 -14.41
N THR A 112 -1.65 -9.63 -13.29
CA THR A 112 -2.43 -10.80 -12.85
C THR A 112 -3.53 -11.13 -13.85
N ALA A 113 -4.31 -10.13 -14.27
CA ALA A 113 -5.40 -10.32 -15.23
C ALA A 113 -4.88 -10.77 -16.61
N GLU A 114 -3.81 -10.17 -17.12
CA GLU A 114 -3.17 -10.56 -18.38
C GLU A 114 -2.69 -12.01 -18.32
N HIS A 115 -2.03 -12.40 -17.23
CA HIS A 115 -1.52 -13.76 -17.08
C HIS A 115 -2.63 -14.82 -16.91
N ILE A 116 -3.73 -14.50 -16.22
CA ILE A 116 -4.91 -15.37 -16.18
C ILE A 116 -5.45 -15.61 -17.60
N GLY A 117 -5.52 -14.56 -18.43
CA GLY A 117 -5.97 -14.65 -19.81
C GLY A 117 -5.08 -15.50 -20.72
N GLU A 118 -3.80 -15.67 -20.39
CA GLU A 118 -2.88 -16.57 -21.10
C GLU A 118 -3.13 -18.06 -20.75
N MET A 119 -3.63 -18.34 -19.54
CA MET A 119 -3.75 -19.70 -19.01
C MET A 119 -5.18 -20.25 -19.02
N ILE A 120 -6.18 -19.38 -18.97
CA ILE A 120 -7.58 -19.77 -18.81
C ILE A 120 -8.45 -19.00 -19.81
N GLN A 121 -9.39 -19.70 -20.42
CA GLN A 121 -10.41 -19.13 -21.28
C GLN A 121 -11.77 -19.13 -20.56
N PRO A 122 -12.62 -18.12 -20.82
CA PRO A 122 -13.99 -18.11 -20.33
C PRO A 122 -14.74 -19.40 -20.69
N GLY A 123 -15.33 -20.05 -19.69
CA GLY A 123 -16.09 -21.30 -19.88
C GLY A 123 -15.25 -22.59 -19.89
N MET A 124 -13.93 -22.51 -19.64
CA MET A 124 -13.13 -23.73 -19.42
C MET A 124 -13.66 -24.51 -18.21
N LYS A 125 -13.73 -25.84 -18.36
CA LYS A 125 -14.07 -26.73 -17.24
C LYS A 125 -12.93 -26.74 -16.23
N HIS A 126 -13.29 -26.65 -14.95
CA HIS A 126 -12.36 -26.95 -13.87
C HIS A 126 -12.03 -28.45 -13.86
N ALA A 127 -10.87 -28.81 -13.30
CA ALA A 127 -10.57 -30.19 -13.00
C ALA A 127 -11.61 -30.76 -12.02
N ASP A 128 -11.91 -32.05 -12.16
CA ASP A 128 -12.79 -32.74 -11.22
C ASP A 128 -12.18 -32.72 -9.81
N ILE A 129 -13.03 -32.55 -8.80
CA ILE A 129 -12.59 -32.53 -7.41
C ILE A 129 -12.12 -33.95 -7.04
N PRO A 130 -10.90 -34.12 -6.49
CA PRO A 130 -10.46 -35.43 -6.00
C PRO A 130 -11.42 -35.97 -4.93
N ASN A 131 -11.75 -37.26 -5.02
CA ASN A 131 -12.56 -37.95 -4.01
C ASN A 131 -11.88 -38.00 -2.64
#